data_AF-A0A3D2VAT7-F1
#
_entry.id   AF-A0A3D2VAT7-F1
#
_cell.length_a   1.000
_cell.length_b   1.000
_cell.length_c   1.000
_cell.angle_alpha   90.00
_cell.angle_beta   90.00
_cell.angle_gamma   90.00
#
_symmetry.space_group_name_H-M   'P 1'
#
loop_
_entity.id
_entity.type
_entity.pdbx_description
1 polymer ?
#
loop_
_entity_poly.entity_id
_entity_poly.type
_entity_poly.pdbx_seq_one_letter_code
_entity_poly.pdbx_strand_id
1 'polypeptide(L)'
;MPVDKEKVVKGLARGPGVYVMRNAQENVLYVGKARNLKARLSSYFNAPQENGRLRLMMSQVEGIEIQRTRTETEALLLECNLIKELRPKFNILLRDDKSYPYLKVSTTEQFPRLSFYRGSTNVADHLFGPYANAGSVRIMLAQLQKVIPIRQCDNNTFRNRSRPCLQYQIGRCSAPCVGLISEDDYDEDVRELMLLLDGKDTEISDTFARKMDEAAVAQDYESAAKYRDRILALRILQERQYISSGHHNADVALLVREGGIAAFSIMKIRGGHNLGSRHYSHKNPLDRLEGEVLQKLLLQHYQNHPVPSEVVVMPSVPEPQLLEDALSEIAQQRVQIKSRVRGIRAQWLQMASLNVTDHLKRQLASDADHLERLQALKKLLGHSERLERIECFDTSHSAGEFPVASCVVFDSSGPVPSEYRRFNIRGVSPGDDFAAMEQVVGRRIARVNKGTAIRPDLMVIDGGPGQLTRARKALEENLASDVALIGIAKGYGRRPGRESLYLPGCKSPLLLDPSSPAHLLLRQIRDEAHRFAITGHRKKRNASRTKSKVEDIPGIGTKKRQALLRHFGGIKLLERATIEDLVQVDGINVNLAQRLVDHFRTG
;
A
#
# COMPACT_ATOMS: atom_id res chain seq x y z
N MET A 1 -1.08 1.12 40.91
CA MET A 1 -2.24 1.13 41.84
C MET A 1 -3.47 1.50 41.02
N PRO A 2 -4.64 0.88 41.19
CA PRO A 2 -5.82 1.23 40.40
C PRO A 2 -6.17 2.72 40.61
N VAL A 3 -6.55 3.41 39.53
CA VAL A 3 -6.94 4.82 39.55
C VAL A 3 -8.02 5.06 40.61
N ASP A 4 -7.78 5.99 41.52
CA ASP A 4 -8.78 6.41 42.52
C ASP A 4 -9.94 7.13 41.82
N LYS A 5 -11.06 6.41 41.72
CA LYS A 5 -12.30 6.84 41.05
C LYS A 5 -12.82 8.16 41.61
N GLU A 6 -12.75 8.35 42.92
CA GLU A 6 -13.32 9.54 43.57
C GLU A 6 -12.45 10.77 43.33
N LYS A 7 -11.13 10.60 43.36
CA LYS A 7 -10.18 11.70 43.16
C LYS A 7 -10.22 12.24 41.72
N VAL A 8 -10.33 11.34 40.74
CA VAL A 8 -10.45 11.74 39.33
C VAL A 8 -11.78 12.46 39.06
N VAL A 9 -12.91 11.99 39.58
CA VAL A 9 -14.24 12.52 39.24
C VAL A 9 -14.58 13.82 39.98
N LYS A 10 -14.11 14.01 41.22
CA LYS A 10 -14.44 15.20 42.04
C LYS A 10 -13.88 16.50 41.45
N GLY A 11 -12.72 16.47 40.78
CA GLY A 11 -12.04 17.64 40.19
C GLY A 11 -12.44 18.00 38.74
N LEU A 12 -13.34 17.26 38.09
CA LEU A 12 -13.65 17.46 36.68
C LEU A 12 -14.58 18.64 36.43
N ALA A 13 -14.15 19.53 35.52
CA ALA A 13 -15.01 20.56 34.98
C ALA A 13 -16.16 19.94 34.16
N ARG A 14 -17.34 20.57 34.25
CA ARG A 14 -18.44 20.31 33.32
C ARG A 14 -18.16 21.07 32.03
N GLY A 15 -17.96 20.37 30.93
CA GLY A 15 -17.69 20.96 29.62
C GLY A 15 -17.01 19.98 28.66
N PRO A 16 -16.86 20.38 27.38
CA PRO A 16 -16.26 19.54 26.37
C PRO A 16 -14.75 19.40 26.54
N GLY A 17 -14.22 18.28 26.09
CA GLY A 17 -12.80 18.04 26.05
C GLY A 17 -12.43 16.62 25.67
N VAL A 18 -11.13 16.35 25.68
CA VAL A 18 -10.53 15.07 25.36
C VAL A 18 -9.83 14.51 26.59
N TYR A 19 -9.87 13.19 26.77
CA TYR A 19 -9.14 12.48 27.80
C TYR A 19 -8.24 11.41 27.19
N VAL A 20 -7.09 11.20 27.81
CA VAL A 20 -6.06 10.21 27.43
C VAL A 20 -5.85 9.28 28.61
N MET A 21 -6.02 7.98 28.40
CA MET A 21 -5.82 6.94 29.41
C MET A 21 -4.46 6.26 29.20
N ARG A 22 -3.69 6.12 30.28
CA ARG A 22 -2.34 5.52 30.28
C ARG A 22 -2.23 4.34 31.24
N ASN A 23 -1.28 3.45 30.98
CA ASN A 23 -0.93 2.37 31.89
C ASN A 23 0.20 2.74 32.85
N ALA A 24 0.59 1.80 33.72
CA ALA A 24 1.69 1.95 34.69
C ALA A 24 3.05 2.35 34.08
N GLN A 25 3.26 2.02 32.80
CA GLN A 25 4.48 2.34 32.06
C GLN A 25 4.32 3.59 31.18
N GLU A 26 3.34 4.45 31.47
CA GLU A 26 3.01 5.68 30.72
C GLU A 26 2.61 5.47 29.25
N ASN A 27 2.35 4.22 28.83
CA ASN A 27 1.89 3.93 27.48
C ASN A 27 0.43 4.33 27.30
N VAL A 28 0.12 5.02 26.21
CA VAL A 28 -1.23 5.47 25.89
C VAL A 28 -2.10 4.28 25.47
N LEU A 29 -3.11 4.00 26.29
CA LEU A 29 -4.07 2.92 26.07
C LEU A 29 -5.22 3.36 25.20
N TYR A 30 -5.80 4.54 25.50
CA TYR A 30 -7.03 4.99 24.88
C TYR A 30 -7.16 6.52 24.89
N VAL A 31 -7.73 7.09 23.83
CA VAL A 31 -8.06 8.52 23.70
C VAL A 31 -9.55 8.67 23.37
N GLY A 32 -10.25 9.57 24.06
CA GLY A 32 -11.68 9.78 23.88
C GLY A 32 -12.15 11.23 24.00
N LYS A 33 -13.16 11.63 23.20
CA LYS A 33 -13.90 12.89 23.40
C LYS A 33 -15.03 12.74 24.42
N ALA A 34 -15.42 13.86 25.02
CA ALA A 34 -16.65 14.00 25.79
C ALA A 34 -17.25 15.40 25.62
N ARG A 35 -18.58 15.49 25.51
CA ARG A 35 -19.32 16.74 25.68
C ARG A 35 -19.32 17.22 27.13
N ASN A 36 -19.32 16.26 28.06
CA ASN A 36 -19.18 16.50 29.50
C ASN A 36 -18.19 15.48 30.06
N LEU A 37 -16.97 15.94 30.31
CA LEU A 37 -15.88 15.10 30.83
C LEU A 37 -16.25 14.39 32.13
N LYS A 38 -16.91 15.08 33.07
CA LYS A 38 -17.35 14.52 34.35
C LYS A 38 -18.32 13.36 34.17
N ALA A 39 -19.38 13.56 33.38
CA ALA A 39 -20.37 12.51 33.11
C ALA A 39 -19.75 11.32 32.35
N ARG A 40 -18.92 11.57 31.33
CA ARG A 40 -18.32 10.51 30.51
C ARG A 40 -17.33 9.65 31.28
N LEU A 41 -16.44 10.26 32.06
CA LEU A 41 -15.46 9.52 32.87
C LEU A 41 -16.15 8.74 34.00
N SER A 42 -17.20 9.30 34.60
CA SER A 42 -18.00 8.59 35.61
C SER A 42 -18.65 7.32 35.05
N SER A 43 -19.08 7.35 33.78
CA SER A 43 -19.67 6.18 33.11
C SER A 43 -18.70 5.00 32.98
N TYR A 44 -17.40 5.24 32.78
CA TYR A 44 -16.41 4.16 32.70
C TYR A 44 -16.26 3.40 34.01
N PHE A 45 -16.34 4.10 35.14
CA PHE A 45 -16.20 3.52 36.47
C PHE A 45 -17.44 2.78 36.95
N ASN A 46 -18.59 3.06 36.34
CA ASN A 46 -19.91 2.52 36.65
C ASN A 46 -20.44 1.58 35.55
N ALA A 47 -19.64 1.28 34.52
CA ALA A 47 -20.09 0.50 33.37
C ALA A 47 -20.39 -0.97 33.77
N PRO A 48 -21.46 -1.57 33.22
CA PRO A 48 -21.82 -2.97 33.50
C PRO A 48 -20.75 -3.96 33.02
N GLN A 49 -20.65 -5.09 33.73
CA GLN A 49 -19.63 -6.15 33.62
C GLN A 49 -19.53 -6.85 32.24
N GLU A 50 -20.50 -6.65 31.36
CA GLU A 50 -20.67 -7.41 30.11
C GLU A 50 -19.68 -7.02 29.00
N ASN A 51 -18.97 -5.90 29.15
CA ASN A 51 -18.10 -5.38 28.11
C ASN A 51 -16.62 -5.76 28.32
N GLY A 52 -16.25 -6.97 27.87
CA GLY A 52 -14.96 -7.61 28.17
C GLY A 52 -13.71 -6.83 27.75
N ARG A 53 -13.72 -6.15 26.59
CA ARG A 53 -12.58 -5.34 26.13
C ARG A 53 -12.51 -4.01 26.87
N LEU A 54 -13.65 -3.37 27.15
CA LEU A 54 -13.67 -2.19 28.02
C LEU A 54 -13.13 -2.51 29.42
N ARG A 55 -13.51 -3.66 30.00
CA ARG A 55 -12.99 -4.14 31.28
C ARG A 55 -11.48 -4.38 31.24
N LEU A 56 -10.98 -5.05 30.20
CA LEU A 56 -9.56 -5.29 30.00
C LEU A 56 -8.76 -3.99 29.83
N MET A 57 -9.33 -3.01 29.14
CA MET A 57 -8.72 -1.69 29.00
C MET A 57 -8.64 -1.01 30.36
N MET A 58 -9.77 -0.89 31.07
CA MET A 58 -9.85 -0.23 32.37
C MET A 58 -8.99 -0.91 33.43
N SER A 59 -8.79 -2.24 33.38
CA SER A 59 -7.91 -2.94 34.30
C SER A 59 -6.41 -2.61 34.11
N GLN A 60 -6.04 -2.00 32.98
CA GLN A 60 -4.67 -1.57 32.69
C GLN A 60 -4.47 -0.06 32.91
N VAL A 61 -5.55 0.71 33.11
CA VAL A 61 -5.45 2.17 33.27
C VAL A 61 -4.92 2.50 34.66
N GLU A 62 -3.84 3.28 34.72
CA GLU A 62 -3.27 3.86 35.95
C GLU A 62 -3.24 5.39 35.94
N GLY A 63 -3.42 6.03 34.77
CA GLY A 63 -3.45 7.49 34.64
C GLY A 63 -4.50 7.98 33.64
N ILE A 64 -5.09 9.15 33.92
CA ILE A 64 -6.03 9.84 33.01
C ILE A 64 -5.63 11.31 32.91
N GLU A 65 -5.20 11.73 31.73
CA GLU A 65 -4.93 13.13 31.38
C GLU A 65 -6.14 13.73 30.68
N ILE A 66 -6.40 15.02 30.89
CA ILE A 66 -7.57 15.72 30.35
C ILE A 66 -7.15 17.04 29.72
N GLN A 67 -7.62 17.27 28.50
CA GLN A 67 -7.47 18.52 27.78
C GLN A 67 -8.85 19.10 27.49
N ARG A 68 -9.12 20.29 28.04
CA ARG A 68 -10.40 20.99 27.84
C ARG A 68 -10.39 21.70 26.50
N THR A 69 -11.54 21.74 25.85
CA THR A 69 -11.76 22.51 24.62
C THR A 69 -12.87 23.53 24.83
N ARG A 70 -12.97 24.51 23.94
CA ARG A 70 -14.04 25.52 23.97
C ARG A 70 -15.32 24.96 23.37
N THR A 71 -15.19 24.17 22.31
CA THR A 71 -16.31 23.58 21.58
C THR A 71 -16.21 22.06 21.50
N GLU A 72 -17.34 21.42 21.16
CA GLU A 72 -17.37 19.99 20.89
C GLU A 72 -16.66 19.62 19.59
N THR A 73 -16.68 20.51 18.59
CA THR A 73 -15.99 20.33 17.30
C THR A 73 -14.48 20.29 17.52
N GLU A 74 -13.96 21.22 18.33
CA GLU A 74 -12.56 21.26 18.72
C GLU A 74 -12.17 19.99 19.50
N ALA A 75 -13.02 19.49 20.41
CA ALA A 75 -12.77 18.22 21.10
C ALA A 75 -12.71 17.03 20.13
N LEU A 76 -13.58 17.01 19.13
CA LEU A 76 -13.65 15.94 18.13
C LEU A 76 -12.42 15.94 17.22
N LEU A 77 -11.98 17.11 16.75
CA LEU A 77 -10.76 17.26 15.95
C LEU A 77 -9.50 16.92 16.76
N LEU A 78 -9.42 17.40 18.00
CA LEU A 78 -8.31 17.12 18.91
C LEU A 78 -8.20 15.63 19.25
N GLU A 79 -9.33 14.95 19.52
CA GLU A 79 -9.36 13.50 19.73
C GLU A 79 -8.75 12.77 18.54
N CYS A 80 -9.16 13.15 17.32
CA CYS A 80 -8.67 12.52 16.11
C CYS A 80 -7.15 12.73 15.92
N ASN A 81 -6.65 13.94 16.18
CA ASN A 81 -5.23 14.27 16.11
C ASN A 81 -4.41 13.45 17.12
N LEU A 82 -4.85 13.37 18.38
CA LEU A 82 -4.19 12.60 19.43
C LEU A 82 -4.19 11.09 19.14
N ILE A 83 -5.25 10.53 18.57
CA ILE A 83 -5.28 9.13 18.14
C ILE A 83 -4.24 8.86 17.05
N LYS A 84 -4.08 9.78 16.10
CA LYS A 84 -3.10 9.66 15.00
C LYS A 84 -1.66 9.73 15.53
N GLU A 85 -1.39 10.65 16.44
CA GLU A 85 -0.07 10.87 17.03
C GLU A 85 0.32 9.75 17.99
N LEU A 86 -0.55 9.43 18.96
CA LEU A 86 -0.24 8.51 20.06
C LEU A 86 -0.49 7.04 19.72
N ARG A 87 -1.23 6.76 18.63
CA ARG A 87 -1.62 5.41 18.16
C ARG A 87 -2.04 4.46 19.29
N PRO A 88 -3.04 4.82 20.10
CA PRO A 88 -3.38 4.08 21.31
C PRO A 88 -3.80 2.65 21.01
N LYS A 89 -3.42 1.71 21.89
CA LYS A 89 -3.68 0.27 21.73
C LYS A 89 -5.16 -0.07 21.54
N PHE A 90 -6.05 0.60 22.28
CA PHE A 90 -7.48 0.27 22.31
C PHE A 90 -8.33 1.12 21.36
N ASN A 91 -7.77 2.15 20.71
CA ASN A 91 -8.46 2.89 19.65
C ASN A 91 -8.43 2.12 18.32
N ILE A 92 -9.47 2.28 17.50
CA ILE A 92 -9.47 1.74 16.14
C ILE A 92 -8.64 2.67 15.29
N LEU A 93 -7.70 2.10 14.55
CA LEU A 93 -6.77 2.83 13.69
C LEU A 93 -6.92 2.32 12.25
N LEU A 94 -7.03 3.25 11.30
CA LEU A 94 -6.89 2.94 9.89
C LEU A 94 -5.39 2.69 9.59
N ARG A 95 -4.97 1.42 9.60
CA ARG A 95 -3.55 1.03 9.49
C ARG A 95 -2.94 1.11 8.08
N ASP A 96 -3.68 1.58 7.08
CA ASP A 96 -3.19 1.61 5.69
C ASP A 96 -2.92 3.04 5.19
N ASP A 97 -1.74 3.56 5.54
CA ASP A 97 -1.19 4.89 5.18
C ASP A 97 -0.84 5.06 3.69
N LYS A 98 -1.35 4.16 2.85
CA LYS A 98 -1.20 4.20 1.41
C LYS A 98 -1.96 5.41 0.84
N SER A 99 -1.22 6.43 0.40
CA SER A 99 -1.76 7.59 -0.33
C SER A 99 -2.64 7.15 -1.49
N TYR A 100 -3.76 7.83 -1.72
CA TYR A 100 -4.65 7.46 -2.82
C TYR A 100 -3.95 7.72 -4.17
N PRO A 101 -4.12 6.84 -5.16
CA PRO A 101 -3.64 7.08 -6.50
C PRO A 101 -4.56 8.04 -7.27
N TYR A 102 -3.96 8.75 -8.21
CA TYR A 102 -4.58 9.74 -9.08
C TYR A 102 -4.21 9.46 -10.53
N LEU A 103 -5.04 9.94 -11.45
CA LEU A 103 -4.59 10.23 -12.81
C LEU A 103 -3.96 11.61 -12.81
N LYS A 104 -2.80 11.75 -13.44
CA LYS A 104 -2.08 13.02 -13.54
C LYS A 104 -1.86 13.39 -15.00
N VAL A 105 -2.32 14.58 -15.36
CA VAL A 105 -2.03 15.23 -16.64
C VAL A 105 -0.96 16.27 -16.39
N SER A 106 0.20 16.14 -17.05
CA SER A 106 1.29 17.09 -16.88
C SER A 106 0.97 18.44 -17.52
N THR A 107 1.18 19.54 -16.80
CA THR A 107 0.85 20.90 -17.29
C THR A 107 2.04 21.66 -17.85
N THR A 108 3.26 21.18 -17.59
CA THR A 108 4.51 21.89 -17.89
C THR A 108 5.28 21.30 -19.08
N GLU A 109 4.76 20.23 -19.69
CA GLU A 109 5.40 19.52 -20.79
C GLU A 109 4.77 19.97 -22.12
N GLN A 110 5.60 20.25 -23.13
CA GLN A 110 5.15 20.61 -24.50
C GLN A 110 4.12 19.62 -25.06
N PHE A 111 4.33 18.33 -24.81
CA PHE A 111 3.33 17.29 -25.08
C PHE A 111 2.85 16.73 -23.76
N PRO A 112 1.73 17.20 -23.19
CA PRO A 112 1.19 16.70 -21.92
C PRO A 112 1.03 15.18 -21.91
N ARG A 113 1.38 14.52 -20.80
CA ARG A 113 1.22 13.08 -20.64
C ARG A 113 0.15 12.76 -19.60
N LEU A 114 -0.59 11.68 -19.84
CA LEU A 114 -1.51 11.09 -18.88
C LEU A 114 -0.81 9.94 -18.14
N SER A 115 -0.71 10.02 -16.82
CA SER A 115 0.06 9.05 -16.04
C SER A 115 -0.59 8.68 -14.72
N PHE A 116 -0.27 7.48 -14.22
CA PHE A 116 -0.55 7.10 -12.84
C PHE A 116 0.32 7.93 -11.90
N TYR A 117 -0.30 8.55 -10.90
CA TYR A 117 0.41 9.30 -9.87
C TYR A 117 0.01 8.88 -8.47
N ARG A 118 0.98 8.89 -7.56
CA ARG A 118 0.78 8.61 -6.14
C ARG A 118 1.81 9.40 -5.35
N GLY A 119 1.36 10.41 -4.63
CA GLY A 119 2.23 11.33 -3.91
C GLY A 119 1.45 12.49 -3.28
N SER A 120 2.15 13.59 -3.01
CA SER A 120 1.53 14.83 -2.54
C SER A 120 0.55 15.37 -3.58
N THR A 121 -0.57 15.91 -3.13
CA THR A 121 -1.55 16.58 -3.99
C THR A 121 -1.16 18.03 -4.30
N ASN A 122 -0.17 18.60 -3.61
CA ASN A 122 0.34 19.94 -3.88
C ASN A 122 1.38 19.91 -5.01
N VAL A 123 0.89 19.81 -6.24
CA VAL A 123 1.71 19.80 -7.47
C VAL A 123 1.08 20.72 -8.50
N ALA A 124 1.89 21.26 -9.42
CA ALA A 124 1.41 22.14 -10.50
C ALA A 124 0.63 21.37 -11.59
N ASP A 125 0.78 20.05 -11.67
CA ASP A 125 0.08 19.20 -12.62
C ASP A 125 -1.41 19.01 -12.23
N HIS A 126 -2.27 18.77 -13.20
CA HIS A 126 -3.67 18.45 -12.93
C HIS A 126 -3.83 17.02 -12.41
N LEU A 127 -4.50 16.88 -11.26
CA LEU A 127 -4.75 15.60 -10.60
C LEU A 127 -6.24 15.27 -10.61
N PHE A 128 -6.58 14.10 -11.14
CA PHE A 128 -7.94 13.58 -11.17
C PHE A 128 -8.06 12.36 -10.26
N GLY A 129 -9.05 12.38 -9.36
CA GLY A 129 -9.25 11.38 -8.33
C GLY A 129 -9.78 11.99 -7.03
N PRO A 130 -9.49 11.41 -5.86
CA PRO A 130 -8.69 10.20 -5.63
C PRO A 130 -9.41 8.90 -6.04
N TYR A 131 -8.69 7.96 -6.63
CA TYR A 131 -9.20 6.62 -6.93
C TYR A 131 -8.99 5.66 -5.77
N ALA A 132 -9.94 4.76 -5.49
CA ALA A 132 -9.88 3.91 -4.31
C ALA A 132 -8.65 2.98 -4.24
N ASN A 133 -8.19 2.50 -5.40
CA ASN A 133 -7.02 1.64 -5.49
C ASN A 133 -6.30 1.81 -6.85
N ALA A 134 -5.08 1.29 -6.95
CA ALA A 134 -4.26 1.44 -8.15
C ALA A 134 -4.81 0.64 -9.35
N GLY A 135 -5.59 -0.42 -9.11
CA GLY A 135 -6.27 -1.18 -10.16
C GLY A 135 -7.30 -0.32 -10.89
N SER A 136 -8.14 0.40 -10.15
CA SER A 136 -9.13 1.33 -10.70
C SER A 136 -8.49 2.39 -11.61
N VAL A 137 -7.36 2.98 -11.19
CA VAL A 137 -6.63 3.94 -12.03
C VAL A 137 -6.16 3.30 -13.33
N ARG A 138 -5.57 2.10 -13.27
CA ARG A 138 -5.05 1.42 -14.47
C ARG A 138 -6.15 1.05 -15.46
N ILE A 139 -7.31 0.61 -14.96
CA ILE A 139 -8.48 0.32 -15.79
C ILE A 139 -8.96 1.60 -16.48
N MET A 140 -9.16 2.67 -15.71
CA MET A 140 -9.61 3.95 -16.25
C MET A 140 -8.62 4.53 -17.25
N LEU A 141 -7.33 4.51 -16.91
CA LEU A 141 -6.24 4.93 -17.78
C LEU A 141 -6.27 4.18 -19.13
N ALA A 142 -6.46 2.85 -19.10
CA ALA A 142 -6.53 2.04 -20.31
C ALA A 142 -7.81 2.30 -21.14
N GLN A 143 -8.90 2.75 -20.52
CA GLN A 143 -10.13 3.12 -21.20
C GLN A 143 -10.02 4.50 -21.86
N LEU A 144 -9.54 5.50 -21.12
CA LEU A 144 -9.31 6.86 -21.62
C LEU A 144 -8.44 6.87 -22.88
N GLN A 145 -7.38 6.06 -22.89
CA GLN A 145 -6.50 5.93 -24.05
C GLN A 145 -7.16 5.43 -25.34
N LYS A 146 -8.28 4.71 -25.23
CA LYS A 146 -9.04 4.26 -26.41
C LYS A 146 -9.93 5.36 -26.97
N VAL A 147 -10.32 6.32 -26.12
CA VAL A 147 -11.13 7.47 -26.52
C VAL A 147 -10.22 8.57 -27.06
N ILE A 148 -9.12 8.87 -26.36
CA ILE A 148 -8.21 9.97 -26.68
C ILE A 148 -6.76 9.47 -26.58
N PRO A 149 -6.00 9.44 -27.70
CA PRO A 149 -4.69 8.79 -27.79
C PRO A 149 -3.55 9.66 -27.22
N ILE A 150 -3.56 9.88 -25.90
CA ILE A 150 -2.54 10.66 -25.18
C ILE A 150 -1.34 9.80 -24.75
N ARG A 151 -0.12 10.38 -24.78
CA ARG A 151 1.10 9.67 -24.39
C ARG A 151 1.17 9.36 -22.89
N GLN A 152 1.89 8.28 -22.56
CA GLN A 152 2.20 7.89 -21.16
C GLN A 152 3.69 7.69 -20.90
N CYS A 153 4.51 7.66 -21.95
CA CYS A 153 5.92 7.44 -21.80
C CYS A 153 6.55 8.56 -20.97
N ASP A 154 7.48 8.19 -20.09
CA ASP A 154 8.29 9.19 -19.38
C ASP A 154 9.13 10.01 -20.37
N ASN A 155 9.60 11.17 -19.93
CA ASN A 155 10.30 12.11 -20.81
C ASN A 155 11.63 11.58 -21.31
N ASN A 156 12.28 10.68 -20.56
CA ASN A 156 13.51 10.05 -21.01
C ASN A 156 13.24 9.11 -22.19
N THR A 157 12.17 8.33 -22.10
CA THR A 157 11.71 7.47 -23.19
C THR A 157 11.24 8.31 -24.36
N PHE A 158 10.46 9.37 -24.12
CA PHE A 158 9.96 10.27 -25.16
C PHE A 158 11.08 10.86 -26.02
N ARG A 159 12.11 11.44 -25.38
CA ARG A 159 13.22 12.13 -26.07
C ARG A 159 14.14 11.20 -26.85
N ASN A 160 14.24 9.92 -26.44
CA ASN A 160 15.17 8.96 -27.02
C ASN A 160 14.50 8.01 -28.03
N ARG A 161 13.26 8.30 -28.47
CA ARG A 161 12.53 7.44 -29.42
C ARG A 161 12.82 7.85 -30.85
N SER A 162 13.28 6.89 -31.64
CA SER A 162 13.45 7.01 -33.09
C SER A 162 12.35 6.35 -33.92
N ARG A 163 11.49 5.53 -33.29
CA ARG A 163 10.37 4.84 -33.95
C ARG A 163 9.13 4.78 -33.05
N PRO A 164 7.92 4.77 -33.63
CA PRO A 164 6.68 4.60 -32.88
C PRO A 164 6.72 3.35 -31.99
N CYS A 165 6.10 3.45 -30.83
CA CYS A 165 6.00 2.33 -29.89
C CYS A 165 4.72 1.53 -30.12
N LEU A 166 4.61 0.38 -29.43
CA LEU A 166 3.42 -0.47 -29.47
C LEU A 166 2.12 0.31 -29.15
N GLN A 167 2.16 1.30 -28.26
CA GLN A 167 0.96 2.09 -27.92
C GLN A 167 0.39 2.83 -29.13
N TYR A 168 1.25 3.33 -30.03
CA TYR A 168 0.80 3.93 -31.28
C TYR A 168 0.21 2.88 -32.22
N GLN A 169 0.90 1.75 -32.37
CA GLN A 169 0.45 0.66 -33.27
C GLN A 169 -0.92 0.09 -32.89
N ILE A 170 -1.29 0.15 -31.61
CA ILE A 170 -2.60 -0.28 -31.10
C ILE A 170 -3.59 0.88 -30.89
N GLY A 171 -3.28 2.09 -31.41
CA GLY A 171 -4.19 3.24 -31.41
C GLY A 171 -4.39 3.93 -30.05
N ARG A 172 -3.44 3.84 -29.12
CA ARG A 172 -3.53 4.42 -27.76
C ARG A 172 -2.63 5.63 -27.52
N CYS A 173 -1.89 6.06 -28.54
CA CYS A 173 -0.99 7.19 -28.51
C CYS A 173 -0.85 7.74 -29.93
N SER A 174 -0.90 9.05 -30.12
CA SER A 174 -0.69 9.72 -31.41
C SER A 174 0.78 9.85 -31.82
N ALA A 175 1.70 9.28 -31.04
CA ALA A 175 3.15 9.26 -31.28
C ALA A 175 3.82 10.64 -31.50
N PRO A 176 3.59 11.64 -30.62
CA PRO A 176 4.30 12.93 -30.69
C PRO A 176 5.82 12.79 -30.57
N CYS A 177 6.32 11.72 -29.93
CA CYS A 177 7.75 11.45 -29.75
C CYS A 177 8.54 11.30 -31.06
N VAL A 178 7.86 11.04 -32.17
CA VAL A 178 8.47 10.91 -33.51
C VAL A 178 7.82 11.84 -34.53
N GLY A 179 7.09 12.86 -34.08
CA GLY A 179 6.50 13.88 -34.95
C GLY A 179 5.35 13.40 -35.86
N LEU A 180 4.62 12.34 -35.48
CA LEU A 180 3.47 11.85 -36.26
C LEU A 180 2.16 12.62 -36.00
N ILE A 181 2.17 13.58 -35.08
CA ILE A 181 1.08 14.51 -34.79
C ILE A 181 1.69 15.89 -34.56
N SER A 182 0.97 16.94 -34.98
CA SER A 182 1.36 18.32 -34.71
C SER A 182 1.17 18.66 -33.22
N GLU A 183 1.78 19.76 -32.76
CA GLU A 183 1.58 20.25 -31.40
C GLU A 183 0.13 20.73 -31.19
N ASP A 184 -0.41 21.47 -32.16
CA ASP A 184 -1.76 22.03 -32.09
C ASP A 184 -2.85 20.93 -32.02
N ASP A 185 -2.72 19.88 -32.84
CA ASP A 185 -3.66 18.75 -32.83
C ASP A 185 -3.55 17.96 -31.51
N TYR A 186 -2.33 17.82 -30.98
CA TYR A 186 -2.12 17.14 -29.70
C TYR A 186 -2.72 17.94 -28.54
N ASP A 187 -2.57 19.26 -28.56
CA ASP A 187 -3.18 20.15 -27.56
C ASP A 187 -4.70 20.15 -27.63
N GLU A 188 -5.29 19.92 -28.81
CA GLU A 188 -6.71 19.66 -28.93
C GLU A 188 -7.12 18.34 -28.27
N ASP A 189 -6.42 17.23 -28.55
CA ASP A 189 -6.64 15.95 -27.88
C ASP A 189 -6.49 16.10 -26.34
N VAL A 190 -5.54 16.90 -25.85
CA VAL A 190 -5.37 17.16 -24.41
C VAL A 190 -6.55 17.95 -23.84
N ARG A 191 -7.06 18.97 -24.54
CA ARG A 191 -8.25 19.72 -24.12
C ARG A 191 -9.48 18.81 -24.04
N GLU A 192 -9.68 17.95 -25.02
CA GLU A 192 -10.75 16.94 -25.01
C GLU A 192 -10.59 15.97 -23.83
N LEU A 193 -9.36 15.56 -23.50
CA LEU A 193 -9.10 14.72 -22.33
C LEU A 193 -9.46 15.42 -21.03
N MET A 194 -9.15 16.70 -20.90
CA MET A 194 -9.47 17.49 -19.71
C MET A 194 -10.99 17.61 -19.54
N LEU A 195 -11.73 17.92 -20.61
CA LEU A 195 -13.20 17.96 -20.59
C LEU A 195 -13.81 16.62 -20.16
N LEU A 196 -13.22 15.51 -20.62
CA LEU A 196 -13.70 14.15 -20.31
C LEU A 196 -13.49 13.83 -18.84
N LEU A 197 -12.34 14.22 -18.30
CA LEU A 197 -12.00 14.00 -16.90
C LEU A 197 -12.79 14.91 -15.94
N ASP A 198 -13.26 16.05 -16.42
CA ASP A 198 -14.17 16.96 -15.69
C ASP A 198 -15.65 16.49 -15.74
N GLY A 199 -15.95 15.42 -16.48
CA GLY A 199 -17.29 14.83 -16.59
C GLY A 199 -18.21 15.52 -17.60
N LYS A 200 -17.64 16.27 -18.56
CA LYS A 200 -18.40 16.94 -19.64
C LYS A 200 -18.61 16.02 -20.85
N ASP A 201 -19.06 14.81 -20.59
CA ASP A 201 -19.09 13.75 -21.61
C ASP A 201 -20.03 14.06 -22.78
N THR A 202 -21.14 14.77 -22.53
CA THR A 202 -22.11 15.17 -23.58
C THR A 202 -21.48 16.15 -24.55
N GLU A 203 -20.76 17.15 -24.05
CA GLU A 203 -20.08 18.16 -24.86
C GLU A 203 -19.04 17.52 -25.79
N ILE A 204 -18.31 16.52 -25.29
CA ILE A 204 -17.35 15.76 -26.09
C ILE A 204 -18.04 14.88 -27.12
N SER A 205 -19.11 14.18 -26.72
CA SER A 205 -19.86 13.33 -27.65
C SER A 205 -20.41 14.15 -28.82
N ASP A 206 -20.96 15.33 -28.55
CA ASP A 206 -21.48 16.24 -29.58
C ASP A 206 -20.36 16.79 -30.45
N THR A 207 -19.21 17.11 -29.84
CA THR A 207 -18.01 17.54 -30.56
C THR A 207 -17.50 16.47 -31.53
N PHE A 208 -17.41 15.21 -31.08
CA PHE A 208 -16.99 14.09 -31.94
C PHE A 208 -18.01 13.80 -33.04
N ALA A 209 -19.30 13.90 -32.76
CA ALA A 209 -20.34 13.72 -33.77
C ALA A 209 -20.23 14.78 -34.87
N ARG A 210 -20.10 16.05 -34.49
CA ARG A 210 -19.88 17.14 -35.45
C ARG A 210 -18.62 16.95 -36.29
N LYS A 211 -17.48 16.62 -35.66
CA LYS A 211 -16.21 16.38 -36.38
C LYS A 211 -16.31 15.18 -37.33
N MET A 212 -17.07 14.14 -36.95
CA MET A 212 -17.35 13.00 -37.82
C MET A 212 -18.16 13.41 -39.05
N ASP A 213 -19.22 14.20 -38.86
CA ASP A 213 -20.09 14.67 -39.95
C ASP A 213 -19.34 15.61 -40.90
N GLU A 214 -18.54 16.55 -40.36
CA GLU A 214 -17.67 17.44 -41.14
C GLU A 214 -16.67 16.64 -41.98
N ALA A 215 -16.01 15.63 -41.40
CA ALA A 215 -15.09 14.75 -42.13
C ALA A 215 -15.81 13.94 -43.22
N ALA A 216 -17.04 13.47 -42.95
CA ALA A 216 -17.84 12.74 -43.93
C ALA A 216 -18.28 13.63 -45.11
N VAL A 217 -18.68 14.89 -44.84
CA VAL A 217 -18.99 15.89 -45.88
C VAL A 217 -17.75 16.21 -46.73
N ALA A 218 -16.58 16.31 -46.08
CA ALA A 218 -15.29 16.50 -46.75
C ALA A 218 -14.76 15.24 -47.46
N GLN A 219 -15.48 14.11 -47.41
CA GLN A 219 -15.08 12.81 -47.95
C GLN A 219 -13.79 12.21 -47.33
N ASP A 220 -13.38 12.68 -46.14
CA ASP A 220 -12.31 12.09 -45.33
C ASP A 220 -12.87 10.95 -44.47
N TYR A 221 -13.08 9.80 -45.10
CA TYR A 221 -13.65 8.63 -44.45
C TYR A 221 -12.74 8.01 -43.36
N GLU A 222 -11.42 8.23 -43.42
CA GLU A 222 -10.50 7.75 -42.40
C GLU A 222 -10.69 8.52 -41.09
N SER A 223 -10.77 9.85 -41.17
CA SER A 223 -11.04 10.69 -40.00
C SER A 223 -12.46 10.47 -39.46
N ALA A 224 -13.47 10.34 -40.33
CA ALA A 224 -14.83 10.00 -39.91
C ALA A 224 -14.88 8.66 -39.16
N ALA A 225 -14.18 7.62 -39.64
CA ALA A 225 -14.09 6.34 -38.97
C ALA A 225 -13.40 6.45 -37.59
N LYS A 226 -12.34 7.26 -37.46
CA LYS A 226 -11.69 7.52 -36.16
C LYS A 226 -12.66 8.13 -35.16
N TYR A 227 -13.41 9.18 -35.53
CA TYR A 227 -14.37 9.83 -34.63
C TYR A 227 -15.53 8.89 -34.26
N ARG A 228 -16.04 8.10 -35.20
CA ARG A 228 -17.03 7.05 -34.92
C ARG A 228 -16.53 6.08 -33.86
N ASP A 229 -15.28 5.59 -34.01
CA ASP A 229 -14.69 4.63 -33.08
C ASP A 229 -14.44 5.28 -31.70
N ARG A 230 -14.08 6.57 -31.64
CA ARG A 230 -13.99 7.36 -30.39
C ARG A 230 -15.36 7.47 -29.70
N ILE A 231 -16.44 7.74 -30.45
CA ILE A 231 -17.82 7.79 -29.93
C ILE A 231 -18.23 6.43 -29.34
N LEU A 232 -17.92 5.32 -30.03
CA LEU A 232 -18.19 3.97 -29.51
C LEU A 232 -17.40 3.69 -28.23
N ALA A 233 -16.12 4.06 -28.18
CA ALA A 233 -15.30 3.91 -26.99
C ALA A 233 -15.82 4.75 -25.81
N LEU A 234 -16.29 5.97 -26.08
CA LEU A 234 -16.91 6.87 -25.10
C LEU A 234 -18.21 6.27 -24.54
N ARG A 235 -19.08 5.70 -25.39
CA ARG A 235 -20.30 5.01 -24.94
C ARG A 235 -19.99 3.84 -24.02
N ILE A 236 -19.00 3.00 -24.35
CA ILE A 236 -18.58 1.88 -23.49
C ILE A 236 -18.05 2.39 -22.13
N LEU A 237 -17.34 3.51 -22.13
CA LEU A 237 -16.86 4.16 -20.91
C LEU A 237 -18.04 4.64 -20.04
N GLN A 238 -19.06 5.25 -20.65
CA GLN A 238 -20.29 5.70 -19.99
C GLN A 238 -21.16 4.54 -19.49
N GLU A 239 -21.37 3.49 -20.30
CA GLU A 239 -22.17 2.29 -19.95
C GLU A 239 -21.62 1.57 -18.71
N ARG A 240 -20.30 1.56 -18.53
CA ARG A 240 -19.66 0.98 -17.33
C ARG A 240 -19.71 1.90 -16.12
N GLN A 241 -20.06 3.16 -16.31
CA GLN A 241 -20.12 4.19 -15.28
C GLN A 241 -21.57 4.56 -14.90
N TYR A 242 -22.56 3.80 -15.36
CA TYR A 242 -24.00 4.03 -15.23
C TYR A 242 -24.49 4.14 -13.77
N ILE A 243 -24.18 5.25 -13.09
CA ILE A 243 -24.82 5.63 -11.83
C ILE A 243 -24.87 7.16 -11.61
N SER A 244 -24.78 8.03 -12.61
CA SER A 244 -25.32 9.39 -12.46
C SER A 244 -25.33 10.18 -13.76
N SER A 245 -26.45 10.83 -14.06
CA SER A 245 -26.46 12.11 -14.77
C SER A 245 -26.21 13.22 -13.74
N GLY A 246 -25.06 13.90 -13.78
CA GLY A 246 -24.79 15.10 -12.98
C GLY A 246 -23.39 15.20 -12.35
N HIS A 247 -22.91 16.43 -12.18
CA HIS A 247 -21.61 16.79 -11.58
C HIS A 247 -21.64 16.64 -10.05
N HIS A 248 -21.80 15.40 -9.55
CA HIS A 248 -21.84 15.14 -8.11
C HIS A 248 -20.49 14.64 -7.60
N ASN A 249 -19.93 15.36 -6.62
CA ASN A 249 -18.79 14.93 -5.84
C ASN A 249 -19.29 14.45 -4.47
N ALA A 250 -19.27 13.14 -4.27
CA ALA A 250 -19.71 12.52 -3.03
C ALA A 250 -18.82 11.34 -2.66
N ASP A 251 -18.76 11.02 -1.37
CA ASP A 251 -18.21 9.75 -0.91
C ASP A 251 -19.31 8.94 -0.22
N VAL A 252 -19.29 7.62 -0.40
CA VAL A 252 -20.21 6.71 0.29
C VAL A 252 -19.41 5.88 1.28
N ALA A 253 -19.68 6.08 2.56
CA ALA A 253 -18.95 5.46 3.64
C ALA A 253 -19.85 4.51 4.43
N LEU A 254 -19.39 3.28 4.61
CA LEU A 254 -20.12 2.24 5.31
C LEU A 254 -19.30 1.60 6.42
N LEU A 255 -19.99 1.15 7.46
CA LEU A 255 -19.47 0.19 8.41
C LEU A 255 -20.42 -1.00 8.47
N VAL A 256 -19.91 -2.18 8.10
CA VAL A 256 -20.67 -3.44 8.13
C VAL A 256 -19.97 -4.42 9.05
N ARG A 257 -20.74 -5.20 9.81
CA ARG A 257 -20.22 -6.29 10.65
C ARG A 257 -20.76 -7.63 10.19
N GLU A 258 -19.87 -8.60 10.06
CA GLU A 258 -20.22 -9.98 9.74
C GLU A 258 -19.18 -10.91 10.37
N GLY A 259 -19.62 -12.00 11.02
CA GLY A 259 -18.71 -13.03 11.56
C GLY A 259 -17.67 -12.52 12.57
N GLY A 260 -17.98 -11.52 13.38
CA GLY A 260 -17.03 -10.94 14.35
C GLY A 260 -15.97 -10.00 13.74
N ILE A 261 -16.07 -9.71 12.43
CA ILE A 261 -15.24 -8.76 11.70
C ILE A 261 -16.07 -7.51 11.41
N ALA A 262 -15.49 -6.33 11.62
CA ALA A 262 -16.05 -5.07 11.15
C ALA A 262 -15.26 -4.58 9.93
N ALA A 263 -15.95 -4.25 8.84
CA ALA A 263 -15.34 -3.63 7.66
C ALA A 263 -15.86 -2.21 7.45
N PHE A 264 -14.93 -1.26 7.47
CA PHE A 264 -15.17 0.10 7.01
C PHE A 264 -14.90 0.18 5.51
N SER A 265 -15.86 0.70 4.75
CA SER A 265 -15.77 0.87 3.31
C SER A 265 -15.92 2.34 2.97
N ILE A 266 -15.10 2.85 2.07
CA ILE A 266 -15.29 4.17 1.46
C ILE A 266 -15.24 4.05 -0.06
N MET A 267 -16.35 4.38 -0.71
CA MET A 267 -16.49 4.47 -2.16
C MET A 267 -16.43 5.94 -2.59
N LYS A 268 -15.67 6.23 -3.64
CA LYS A 268 -15.43 7.61 -4.11
C LYS A 268 -16.26 7.88 -5.37
N ILE A 269 -17.08 8.93 -5.35
CA ILE A 269 -17.82 9.41 -6.52
C ILE A 269 -17.31 10.80 -6.92
N ARG A 270 -16.82 10.97 -8.14
CA ARG A 270 -16.38 12.28 -8.67
C ARG A 270 -17.02 12.52 -10.03
N GLY A 271 -17.62 13.69 -10.22
CA GLY A 271 -18.39 14.00 -11.44
C GLY A 271 -19.51 13.00 -11.71
N GLY A 272 -20.05 12.33 -10.68
CA GLY A 272 -21.03 11.25 -10.84
C GLY A 272 -20.43 9.85 -11.13
N HIS A 273 -19.12 9.75 -11.38
CA HIS A 273 -18.44 8.50 -11.70
C HIS A 273 -17.93 7.77 -10.45
N ASN A 274 -18.09 6.44 -10.41
CA ASN A 274 -17.54 5.60 -9.36
C ASN A 274 -16.04 5.33 -9.57
N LEU A 275 -15.19 5.89 -8.70
CA LEU A 275 -13.74 5.70 -8.73
C LEU A 275 -13.25 4.51 -7.88
N GLY A 276 -14.19 3.64 -7.50
CA GLY A 276 -13.98 2.40 -6.76
C GLY A 276 -14.21 2.52 -5.24
N SER A 277 -14.13 1.37 -4.57
CA SER A 277 -14.25 1.23 -3.12
C SER A 277 -12.92 0.80 -2.49
N ARG A 278 -12.66 1.27 -1.27
CA ARG A 278 -11.56 0.81 -0.42
C ARG A 278 -12.12 0.29 0.89
N HIS A 279 -11.69 -0.90 1.29
CA HIS A 279 -12.19 -1.60 2.47
C HIS A 279 -11.09 -1.76 3.52
N TYR A 280 -11.44 -1.55 4.78
CA TYR A 280 -10.58 -1.69 5.95
C TYR A 280 -11.27 -2.61 6.94
N SER A 281 -10.73 -3.80 7.13
CA SER A 281 -11.29 -4.79 8.04
C SER A 281 -10.57 -4.78 9.38
N HIS A 282 -11.31 -4.95 10.46
CA HIS A 282 -10.79 -5.10 11.81
C HIS A 282 -11.39 -6.36 12.45
N LYS A 283 -10.51 -7.28 12.87
CA LYS A 283 -10.90 -8.46 13.66
C LYS A 283 -11.06 -8.01 15.12
N ASN A 284 -12.16 -8.44 15.74
CA ASN A 284 -12.66 -8.08 17.08
C ASN A 284 -13.70 -6.95 17.05
N PRO A 285 -14.92 -7.23 17.54
CA PRO A 285 -16.03 -6.30 17.47
C PRO A 285 -15.75 -5.03 18.27
N LEU A 286 -16.42 -3.98 17.83
CA LEU A 286 -16.38 -2.68 18.46
C LEU A 286 -17.37 -2.74 19.63
N ASP A 287 -16.89 -2.48 20.85
CA ASP A 287 -17.68 -2.31 22.08
C ASP A 287 -18.63 -1.09 22.06
N ARG A 288 -18.86 -0.54 20.87
CA ARG A 288 -19.54 0.72 20.59
C ARG A 288 -20.56 0.54 19.49
N LEU A 289 -21.52 1.46 19.49
CA LEU A 289 -22.46 1.65 18.40
C LEU A 289 -21.69 1.92 17.09
N GLU A 290 -22.11 1.27 16.02
CA GLU A 290 -21.47 1.36 14.70
C GLU A 290 -21.38 2.79 14.18
N GLY A 291 -22.40 3.62 14.43
CA GLY A 291 -22.40 5.03 14.05
C GLY A 291 -21.28 5.84 14.71
N GLU A 292 -20.99 5.61 16.00
CA GLU A 292 -19.87 6.28 16.70
C GLU A 292 -18.52 5.89 16.10
N VAL A 293 -18.39 4.63 15.70
CA VAL A 293 -17.17 4.13 15.09
C VAL A 293 -16.99 4.72 13.70
N LEU A 294 -18.06 4.73 12.90
CA LEU A 294 -18.05 5.32 11.56
C LEU A 294 -17.66 6.80 11.61
N GLN A 295 -18.20 7.59 12.56
CA GLN A 295 -17.82 8.99 12.76
C GLN A 295 -16.31 9.16 12.98
N LYS A 296 -15.71 8.33 13.86
CA LYS A 296 -14.27 8.39 14.14
C LYS A 296 -13.42 7.98 12.92
N LEU A 297 -13.84 6.94 12.21
CA LEU A 297 -13.13 6.47 11.02
C LEU A 297 -13.18 7.48 9.88
N LEU A 298 -14.31 8.19 9.71
CA LEU A 298 -14.44 9.28 8.76
C LEU A 298 -13.46 10.42 9.04
N LEU A 299 -13.34 10.84 10.30
CA LEU A 299 -12.39 11.89 10.69
C LEU A 299 -10.94 11.46 10.49
N GLN A 300 -10.58 10.24 10.91
CA GLN A 300 -9.23 9.71 10.68
C GLN A 300 -8.90 9.65 9.18
N HIS A 301 -9.88 9.26 8.36
CA HIS A 301 -9.74 9.21 6.92
C HIS A 301 -9.52 10.62 6.33
N TYR A 302 -10.39 11.58 6.64
CA TYR A 302 -10.35 12.91 6.03
C TYR A 302 -9.24 13.83 6.54
N GLN A 303 -8.54 13.48 7.62
CA GLN A 303 -7.32 14.20 8.04
C GLN A 303 -6.20 14.20 6.98
N ASN A 304 -6.15 13.18 6.11
CA ASN A 304 -5.08 13.03 5.12
C ASN A 304 -5.62 12.98 3.68
N HIS A 305 -6.92 13.17 3.50
CA HIS A 305 -7.59 12.96 2.22
C HIS A 305 -8.61 14.07 1.94
N PRO A 306 -8.76 14.49 0.68
CA PRO A 306 -9.69 15.55 0.33
C PRO A 306 -11.13 15.15 0.68
N VAL A 307 -11.85 16.08 1.28
CA VAL A 307 -13.25 15.91 1.69
C VAL A 307 -14.17 16.34 0.55
N PRO A 308 -15.14 15.51 0.12
CA PRO A 308 -16.14 15.93 -0.85
C PRO A 308 -17.17 16.87 -0.19
N SER A 309 -17.98 17.55 -1.02
CA SER A 309 -19.12 18.36 -0.54
C SER A 309 -20.21 17.53 0.14
N GLU A 310 -20.28 16.23 -0.15
CA GLU A 310 -21.30 15.33 0.39
C GLU A 310 -20.69 13.98 0.79
N VAL A 311 -21.08 13.46 1.96
CA VAL A 311 -20.76 12.09 2.39
C VAL A 311 -22.04 11.35 2.74
N VAL A 312 -22.36 10.30 2.00
CA VAL A 312 -23.45 9.38 2.30
C VAL A 312 -22.94 8.32 3.26
N VAL A 313 -23.66 8.09 4.37
CA VAL A 313 -23.20 7.21 5.46
C VAL A 313 -24.20 6.11 5.79
N MET A 314 -23.69 4.91 6.10
CA MET A 314 -24.48 3.83 6.71
C MET A 314 -23.62 3.01 7.69
N PRO A 315 -24.04 2.83 8.95
CA PRO A 315 -25.26 3.36 9.57
C PRO A 315 -25.19 4.89 9.77
N SER A 316 -26.28 5.48 10.26
CA SER A 316 -26.29 6.90 10.64
C SER A 316 -25.27 7.17 11.75
N VAL A 317 -24.50 8.24 11.59
CA VAL A 317 -23.59 8.73 12.63
C VAL A 317 -24.35 9.52 13.70
N PRO A 318 -23.90 9.47 14.97
CA PRO A 318 -24.42 10.36 16.02
C PRO A 318 -23.98 11.80 15.75
N GLU A 319 -24.81 12.77 16.16
CA GLU A 319 -24.48 14.20 16.08
C GLU A 319 -23.97 14.60 14.67
N PRO A 320 -24.72 14.35 13.58
CA PRO A 320 -24.23 14.57 12.21
C PRO A 320 -23.77 16.01 11.97
N GLN A 321 -24.44 16.99 12.58
CA GLN A 321 -24.04 18.41 12.49
C GLN A 321 -22.61 18.64 13.02
N LEU A 322 -22.24 17.99 14.13
CA LEU A 322 -20.89 18.10 14.69
C LEU A 322 -19.83 17.57 13.71
N LEU A 323 -20.16 16.49 13.00
CA LEU A 323 -19.28 15.94 11.97
C LEU A 323 -19.23 16.83 10.73
N GLU A 324 -20.36 17.41 10.30
CA GLU A 324 -20.42 18.38 9.21
C GLU A 324 -19.54 19.59 9.50
N ASP A 325 -19.63 20.16 10.70
CA ASP A 325 -18.85 21.32 11.12
C ASP A 325 -17.34 20.99 11.12
N ALA A 326 -16.96 19.85 11.73
CA ALA A 326 -15.57 19.40 11.78
C ALA A 326 -14.98 19.13 10.38
N LEU A 327 -15.74 18.46 9.51
CA LEU A 327 -15.30 18.19 8.15
C LEU A 327 -15.27 19.45 7.29
N SER A 328 -16.19 20.40 7.51
CA SER A 328 -16.21 21.68 6.82
C SER A 328 -15.00 22.54 7.20
N GLU A 329 -14.56 22.49 8.46
CA GLU A 329 -13.33 23.14 8.92
C GLU A 329 -12.09 22.52 8.28
N ILE A 330 -12.01 21.18 8.20
CA ILE A 330 -10.91 20.49 7.50
C ILE A 330 -10.89 20.84 6.00
N ALA A 331 -12.06 20.88 5.37
CA ALA A 331 -12.21 21.05 3.93
C ALA A 331 -12.15 22.51 3.48
N GLN A 332 -12.33 23.47 4.40
CA GLN A 332 -12.55 24.90 4.09
C GLN A 332 -13.71 25.13 3.11
N GLN A 333 -14.72 24.26 3.16
CA GLN A 333 -15.95 24.32 2.35
C GLN A 333 -17.08 23.63 3.08
N ARG A 334 -18.33 23.87 2.69
CA ARG A 334 -19.50 23.22 3.30
C ARG A 334 -19.55 21.73 2.95
N VAL A 335 -19.64 20.88 3.97
CA VAL A 335 -19.79 19.43 3.84
C VAL A 335 -21.14 18.98 4.41
N GLN A 336 -21.85 18.10 3.70
CA GLN A 336 -23.13 17.52 4.15
C GLN A 336 -22.99 16.03 4.44
N ILE A 337 -23.57 15.56 5.55
CA ILE A 337 -23.66 14.15 5.91
C ILE A 337 -25.09 13.64 5.68
N LYS A 338 -25.25 12.62 4.83
CA LYS A 338 -26.58 12.06 4.50
C LYS A 338 -26.67 10.59 4.85
N SER A 339 -27.64 10.23 5.69
CA SER A 339 -27.89 8.83 6.09
C SER A 339 -29.17 8.24 5.49
N ARG A 340 -30.18 9.08 5.22
CA ARG A 340 -31.44 8.69 4.58
C ARG A 340 -31.47 9.27 3.18
N VAL A 341 -31.22 8.41 2.18
CA VAL A 341 -31.08 8.82 0.78
C VAL A 341 -32.08 8.11 -0.11
N ARG A 342 -32.44 8.74 -1.23
CA ARG A 342 -33.33 8.21 -2.27
C ARG A 342 -32.68 8.38 -3.65
N GLY A 343 -33.25 7.73 -4.66
CA GLY A 343 -32.79 7.80 -6.05
C GLY A 343 -31.33 7.35 -6.19
N ILE A 344 -30.52 8.14 -6.87
CA ILE A 344 -29.15 7.78 -7.26
C ILE A 344 -28.23 7.48 -6.06
N ARG A 345 -28.37 8.26 -4.97
CA ARG A 345 -27.59 8.08 -3.74
C ARG A 345 -27.90 6.75 -3.05
N ALA A 346 -29.15 6.30 -3.13
CA ALA A 346 -29.55 4.99 -2.59
C ALA A 346 -28.94 3.84 -3.41
N GLN A 347 -28.85 4.00 -4.74
CA GLN A 347 -28.16 3.04 -5.60
C GLN A 347 -26.66 2.97 -5.28
N TRP A 348 -25.99 4.11 -5.07
CA TRP A 348 -24.59 4.12 -4.62
C TRP A 348 -24.40 3.40 -3.28
N LEU A 349 -25.30 3.66 -2.33
CA LEU A 349 -25.26 3.01 -1.02
C LEU A 349 -25.44 1.50 -1.13
N GLN A 350 -26.40 1.04 -1.94
CA GLN A 350 -26.63 -0.37 -2.20
C GLN A 350 -25.41 -1.04 -2.83
N MET A 351 -24.82 -0.43 -3.86
CA MET A 351 -23.61 -0.95 -4.51
C MET A 351 -22.44 -1.06 -3.52
N ALA A 352 -22.21 -0.01 -2.74
CA ALA A 352 -21.12 -0.01 -1.77
C ALA A 352 -21.35 -1.03 -0.64
N SER A 353 -22.62 -1.28 -0.27
CA SER A 353 -23.03 -2.34 0.66
C SER A 353 -22.76 -3.75 0.11
N LEU A 354 -23.11 -4.00 -1.16
CA LEU A 354 -22.81 -5.27 -1.83
C LEU A 354 -21.30 -5.53 -1.89
N ASN A 355 -20.52 -4.53 -2.31
CA ASN A 355 -19.07 -4.63 -2.42
C ASN A 355 -18.39 -4.96 -1.08
N VAL A 356 -18.80 -4.31 0.01
CA VAL A 356 -18.22 -4.57 1.34
C VAL A 356 -18.66 -5.93 1.91
N THR A 357 -19.89 -6.35 1.64
CA THR A 357 -20.40 -7.67 2.05
C THR A 357 -19.64 -8.78 1.32
N ASP A 358 -19.45 -8.65 0.00
CA ASP A 358 -18.65 -9.61 -0.77
C ASP A 358 -17.18 -9.65 -0.31
N HIS A 359 -16.61 -8.49 0.03
CA HIS A 359 -15.27 -8.41 0.62
C HIS A 359 -15.20 -9.16 1.96
N LEU A 360 -16.18 -8.96 2.84
CA LEU A 360 -16.26 -9.66 4.14
C LEU A 360 -16.40 -11.17 3.95
N LYS A 361 -17.29 -11.63 3.06
CA LYS A 361 -17.48 -13.06 2.76
C LYS A 361 -16.19 -13.71 2.24
N ARG A 362 -15.49 -13.06 1.31
CA ARG A 362 -14.19 -13.56 0.81
C ARG A 362 -13.14 -13.62 1.91
N GLN A 363 -13.13 -12.63 2.79
CA GLN A 363 -12.21 -12.60 3.92
C GLN A 363 -12.51 -13.71 4.93
N LEU A 364 -13.78 -13.90 5.31
CA LEU A 364 -14.21 -14.97 6.21
C LEU A 364 -13.89 -16.35 5.64
N ALA A 365 -14.16 -16.58 4.35
CA ALA A 365 -13.78 -17.82 3.67
C ALA A 365 -12.26 -18.04 3.70
N SER A 366 -11.48 -17.00 3.39
CA SER A 366 -10.01 -17.09 3.45
C SER A 366 -9.48 -17.35 4.87
N ASP A 367 -10.11 -16.77 5.89
CA ASP A 367 -9.73 -16.97 7.30
C ASP A 367 -10.06 -18.41 7.75
N ALA A 368 -11.22 -18.94 7.34
CA ALA A 368 -11.63 -20.32 7.61
C ALA A 368 -10.69 -21.33 6.92
N ASP A 369 -10.39 -21.13 5.63
CA ASP A 369 -9.44 -21.95 4.87
C ASP A 369 -8.05 -21.94 5.52
N HIS A 370 -7.58 -20.77 6.00
CA HIS A 370 -6.29 -20.68 6.68
C HIS A 370 -6.29 -21.43 8.00
N LEU A 371 -7.36 -21.33 8.78
CA LEU A 371 -7.52 -22.05 10.05
C LEU A 371 -7.51 -23.57 9.83
N GLU A 372 -8.23 -24.07 8.83
CA GLU A 372 -8.24 -25.49 8.47
C GLU A 372 -6.83 -25.98 8.12
N ARG A 373 -6.10 -25.23 7.29
CA ARG A 373 -4.72 -25.59 6.93
C ARG A 373 -3.78 -25.56 8.13
N LEU A 374 -3.96 -24.59 9.04
CA LEU A 374 -3.17 -24.50 10.27
C LEU A 374 -3.45 -25.69 11.20
N GLN A 375 -4.71 -26.11 11.33
CA GLN A 375 -5.08 -27.31 12.09
C GLN A 375 -4.50 -28.58 11.48
N ALA A 376 -4.54 -28.71 10.15
CA ALA A 376 -3.90 -29.83 9.45
C ALA A 376 -2.39 -29.86 9.69
N LEU A 377 -1.73 -28.69 9.70
CA LEU A 377 -0.30 -28.59 10.01
C LEU A 377 0.00 -28.93 11.48
N LYS A 378 -0.82 -28.48 12.44
CA LYS A 378 -0.70 -28.87 13.86
C LYS A 378 -0.76 -30.39 14.03
N LYS A 379 -1.74 -31.03 13.38
CA LYS A 379 -1.90 -32.49 13.39
C LYS A 379 -0.71 -33.20 12.75
N LEU A 380 -0.22 -32.70 11.62
CA LEU A 380 0.94 -33.25 10.92
C LEU A 380 2.21 -33.22 11.77
N LEU A 381 2.44 -32.11 12.49
CA LEU A 381 3.63 -31.92 13.32
C LEU A 381 3.49 -32.50 14.74
N GLY A 382 2.36 -33.12 15.09
CA GLY A 382 2.09 -33.63 16.43
C GLY A 382 2.05 -32.54 17.52
N HIS A 383 1.76 -31.29 17.16
CA HIS A 383 1.66 -30.18 18.11
C HIS A 383 0.22 -30.07 18.62
N SER A 384 0.02 -30.33 19.92
CA SER A 384 -1.32 -30.43 20.51
C SER A 384 -2.03 -29.09 20.72
N GLU A 385 -1.34 -27.96 20.90
CA GLU A 385 -2.01 -26.68 21.24
C GLU A 385 -1.41 -25.44 20.54
N ARG A 386 -0.09 -25.28 20.52
CA ARG A 386 0.57 -23.98 20.32
C ARG A 386 1.32 -23.87 18.98
N LEU A 387 0.58 -23.61 17.91
CA LEU A 387 1.15 -23.20 16.62
C LEU A 387 0.41 -21.94 16.17
N GLU A 388 0.79 -20.81 16.74
CA GLU A 388 0.19 -19.50 16.47
C GLU A 388 1.12 -18.61 15.68
N ARG A 389 2.44 -18.83 15.74
CA ARG A 389 3.45 -18.02 15.07
C ARG A 389 4.46 -18.86 14.32
N ILE A 390 4.47 -18.72 13.00
CA ILE A 390 5.36 -19.43 12.08
C ILE A 390 6.30 -18.43 11.40
N GLU A 391 7.60 -18.70 11.42
CA GLU A 391 8.61 -17.89 10.73
C GLU A 391 9.29 -18.71 9.65
N CYS A 392 9.39 -18.17 8.43
CA CYS A 392 10.05 -18.86 7.32
C CYS A 392 11.27 -18.09 6.82
N PHE A 393 12.39 -18.80 6.73
CA PHE A 393 13.68 -18.28 6.31
C PHE A 393 14.03 -18.75 4.90
N ASP A 394 14.39 -17.81 4.04
CA ASP A 394 14.92 -18.06 2.69
C ASP A 394 16.28 -17.36 2.55
N THR A 395 17.30 -18.10 2.13
CA THR A 395 18.63 -17.57 1.79
C THR A 395 18.75 -17.45 0.29
N SER A 396 18.84 -16.22 -0.20
CA SER A 396 18.92 -15.96 -1.64
C SER A 396 20.31 -15.46 -2.02
N HIS A 397 20.95 -16.18 -2.94
CA HIS A 397 22.22 -15.81 -3.55
C HIS A 397 21.99 -15.12 -4.91
N SER A 398 22.46 -13.88 -5.03
CA SER A 398 22.61 -13.20 -6.31
C SER A 398 24.10 -13.17 -6.63
N ALA A 399 24.52 -13.74 -7.76
CA ALA A 399 25.93 -13.77 -8.16
C ALA A 399 26.52 -12.35 -8.13
N GLY A 400 27.54 -12.14 -7.30
CA GLY A 400 28.28 -10.87 -7.18
C GLY A 400 27.79 -9.86 -6.13
N GLU A 401 26.76 -10.15 -5.33
CA GLU A 401 26.30 -9.27 -4.23
C GLU A 401 26.34 -9.97 -2.86
N PHE A 402 26.38 -9.18 -1.77
CA PHE A 402 26.36 -9.70 -0.40
C PHE A 402 25.14 -10.60 -0.16
N PRO A 403 25.30 -11.78 0.47
CA PRO A 403 24.19 -12.68 0.74
C PRO A 403 23.13 -11.99 1.62
N VAL A 404 21.85 -12.19 1.29
CA VAL A 404 20.72 -11.66 2.05
C VAL A 404 19.78 -12.82 2.38
N ALA A 405 19.42 -12.92 3.65
CA ALA A 405 18.34 -13.80 4.09
C ALA A 405 17.06 -13.00 4.33
N SER A 406 15.93 -13.59 3.99
CA SER A 406 14.60 -13.08 4.28
C SER A 406 13.93 -13.93 5.34
N CYS A 407 13.20 -13.27 6.25
CA CYS A 407 12.28 -13.89 7.18
C CYS A 407 10.89 -13.31 6.94
N VAL A 408 9.93 -14.17 6.64
CA VAL A 408 8.50 -13.85 6.64
C VAL A 408 7.84 -14.45 7.87
N VAL A 409 6.75 -13.82 8.31
CA VAL A 409 6.03 -14.20 9.53
C VAL A 409 4.58 -14.50 9.16
N PHE A 410 4.06 -15.60 9.69
CA PHE A 410 2.66 -15.98 9.62
C PHE A 410 2.14 -16.15 11.04
N ASP A 411 0.89 -15.74 11.27
CA ASP A 411 0.16 -16.00 12.50
C ASP A 411 -1.12 -16.83 12.25
N SER A 412 -1.95 -16.98 13.28
CA SER A 412 -3.25 -17.64 13.20
C SER A 412 -4.23 -16.98 12.21
N SER A 413 -3.97 -15.75 11.78
CA SER A 413 -4.73 -14.99 10.79
C SER A 413 -4.06 -14.92 9.41
N GLY A 414 -2.86 -15.48 9.23
CA GLY A 414 -2.15 -15.51 7.95
C GLY A 414 -0.85 -14.70 7.96
N PRO A 415 -0.38 -14.19 6.81
CA PRO A 415 0.88 -13.48 6.73
C PRO A 415 0.86 -12.13 7.49
N VAL A 416 1.97 -11.76 8.14
CA VAL A 416 2.15 -10.51 8.90
C VAL A 416 3.25 -9.62 8.29
N PRO A 417 3.00 -8.89 7.19
CA PRO A 417 4.04 -8.17 6.44
C PRO A 417 4.83 -7.12 7.23
N SER A 418 4.21 -6.49 8.23
CA SER A 418 4.85 -5.51 9.12
C SER A 418 6.02 -6.11 9.91
N GLU A 419 6.02 -7.44 10.08
CA GLU A 419 7.03 -8.16 10.83
C GLU A 419 8.08 -8.83 9.94
N TYR A 420 7.99 -8.68 8.62
CA TYR A 420 8.98 -9.25 7.72
C TYR A 420 10.33 -8.56 7.90
N ARG A 421 11.41 -9.33 7.83
CA ARG A 421 12.77 -8.82 8.04
C ARG A 421 13.71 -9.34 6.96
N ARG A 422 14.64 -8.50 6.54
CA ARG A 422 15.79 -8.89 5.72
C ARG A 422 17.06 -8.76 6.55
N PHE A 423 17.90 -9.77 6.47
CA PHE A 423 19.17 -9.85 7.19
C PHE A 423 20.30 -9.76 6.18
N ASN A 424 21.13 -8.73 6.32
CA ASN A 424 22.40 -8.70 5.60
C ASN A 424 23.35 -9.69 6.30
N ILE A 425 23.88 -10.63 5.52
CA ILE A 425 24.86 -11.63 5.96
C ILE A 425 26.25 -10.99 5.89
N ARG A 426 27.07 -11.21 6.91
CA ARG A 426 28.41 -10.62 7.03
C ARG A 426 29.39 -11.67 7.52
N GLY A 427 30.62 -11.66 6.98
CA GLY A 427 31.68 -12.56 7.41
C GLY A 427 31.45 -14.02 7.02
N VAL A 428 30.63 -14.26 6.00
CA VAL A 428 30.37 -15.59 5.44
C VAL A 428 30.85 -15.60 4.00
N SER A 429 31.56 -16.67 3.60
CA SER A 429 32.04 -16.84 2.23
C SER A 429 30.87 -16.79 1.23
N PRO A 430 31.02 -16.10 0.09
CA PRO A 430 29.98 -16.08 -0.94
C PRO A 430 29.61 -17.50 -1.38
N GLY A 431 28.32 -17.86 -1.31
CA GLY A 431 27.82 -19.19 -1.66
C GLY A 431 27.79 -20.20 -0.51
N ASP A 432 28.15 -19.80 0.71
CA ASP A 432 27.96 -20.63 1.92
C ASP A 432 26.58 -20.35 2.55
N ASP A 433 25.55 -20.91 1.92
CA ASP A 433 24.15 -20.84 2.39
C ASP A 433 23.97 -21.45 3.78
N PHE A 434 24.84 -22.40 4.17
CA PHE A 434 24.78 -23.08 5.46
C PHE A 434 25.18 -22.13 6.60
N ALA A 435 26.33 -21.47 6.49
CA ALA A 435 26.79 -20.51 7.48
C ALA A 435 25.89 -19.26 7.50
N ALA A 436 25.36 -18.85 6.35
CA ALA A 436 24.39 -17.75 6.27
C ALA A 436 23.11 -18.08 7.07
N MET A 437 22.58 -19.30 6.94
CA MET A 437 21.41 -19.74 7.70
C MET A 437 21.69 -19.77 9.21
N GLU A 438 22.82 -20.35 9.62
CA GLU A 438 23.26 -20.42 11.02
C GLU A 438 23.34 -19.01 11.65
N GLN A 439 23.95 -18.05 10.95
CA GLN A 439 24.06 -16.66 11.39
C GLN A 439 22.69 -15.98 11.57
N VAL A 440 21.75 -16.21 10.66
CA VAL A 440 20.44 -15.53 10.67
C VAL A 440 19.56 -16.05 11.78
N VAL A 441 19.49 -17.37 11.94
CA VAL A 441 18.72 -18.02 13.01
C VAL A 441 19.28 -17.59 14.37
N GLY A 442 20.59 -17.64 14.58
CA GLY A 442 21.21 -17.20 15.83
C GLY A 442 20.91 -15.74 16.16
N ARG A 443 21.07 -14.82 15.20
CA ARG A 443 20.74 -13.40 15.39
C ARG A 443 19.25 -13.17 15.66
N ARG A 444 18.37 -13.97 15.06
CA ARG A 444 16.93 -13.88 15.26
C ARG A 444 16.55 -14.29 16.68
N ILE A 445 17.07 -15.40 17.19
CA ILE A 445 16.80 -15.88 18.54
C ILE A 445 17.43 -14.96 19.59
N ALA A 446 18.64 -14.45 19.37
CA ALA A 446 19.25 -13.46 20.26
C ALA A 446 18.35 -12.23 20.48
N ARG A 447 17.55 -11.82 19.49
CA ARG A 447 16.54 -10.75 19.65
C ARG A 447 15.33 -11.17 20.46
N VAL A 448 14.90 -12.43 20.36
CA VAL A 448 13.85 -13.01 21.22
C VAL A 448 14.32 -12.99 22.67
N ASN A 449 15.53 -13.50 22.93
CA ASN A 449 16.08 -13.59 24.28
C ASN A 449 16.26 -12.20 24.91
N LYS A 450 16.49 -11.15 24.11
CA LYS A 450 16.53 -9.75 24.55
C LYS A 450 15.15 -9.09 24.73
N GLY A 451 14.04 -9.80 24.51
CA GLY A 451 12.68 -9.25 24.59
C GLY A 451 12.31 -8.28 23.47
N THR A 452 13.15 -8.13 22.44
CA THR A 452 12.94 -7.19 21.32
C THR A 452 12.18 -7.80 20.14
N ALA A 453 11.83 -9.08 20.22
CA ALA A 453 11.07 -9.78 19.20
C ALA A 453 10.25 -10.91 19.83
N ILE A 454 9.09 -11.20 19.23
CA ILE A 454 8.19 -12.27 19.69
C ILE A 454 8.80 -13.63 19.36
N ARG A 455 8.71 -14.60 20.27
CA ARG A 455 9.19 -15.96 20.08
C ARG A 455 8.32 -16.72 19.06
N PRO A 456 8.88 -17.38 18.03
CA PRO A 456 8.11 -18.23 17.12
C PRO A 456 7.78 -19.58 17.77
N ASP A 457 6.66 -20.19 17.35
CA ASP A 457 6.33 -21.57 17.71
C ASP A 457 6.97 -22.56 16.72
N LEU A 458 7.05 -22.16 15.43
CA LEU A 458 7.65 -22.95 14.36
C LEU A 458 8.56 -22.10 13.47
N MET A 459 9.75 -22.63 13.18
CA MET A 459 10.67 -22.11 12.18
C MET A 459 10.71 -23.03 10.97
N VAL A 460 10.50 -22.46 9.79
CA VAL A 460 10.53 -23.12 8.49
C VAL A 460 11.77 -22.66 7.74
N ILE A 461 12.58 -23.60 7.28
CA ILE A 461 13.77 -23.32 6.49
C ILE A 461 13.49 -23.72 5.03
N ASP A 462 13.53 -22.76 4.09
CA ASP A 462 13.45 -23.06 2.65
C ASP A 462 14.80 -23.61 2.17
N GLY A 463 15.05 -24.87 2.55
CA GLY A 463 16.35 -25.50 2.46
C GLY A 463 16.31 -26.99 2.72
N GLY A 464 17.30 -27.69 2.15
CA GLY A 464 17.51 -29.11 2.38
C GLY A 464 18.03 -29.45 3.79
N PRO A 465 18.29 -30.74 4.06
CA PRO A 465 18.68 -31.24 5.38
C PRO A 465 19.96 -30.61 5.95
N GLY A 466 20.89 -30.18 5.08
CA GLY A 466 22.10 -29.48 5.52
C GLY A 466 21.81 -28.13 6.18
N GLN A 467 20.90 -27.33 5.59
CA GLN A 467 20.53 -26.02 6.16
C GLN A 467 19.70 -26.21 7.44
N LEU A 468 18.83 -27.22 7.45
CA LEU A 468 18.07 -27.60 8.64
C LEU A 468 18.99 -27.95 9.83
N THR A 469 20.06 -28.70 9.57
CA THR A 469 21.04 -29.09 10.60
C THR A 469 21.75 -27.88 11.20
N ARG A 470 22.09 -26.90 10.37
CA ARG A 470 22.76 -25.65 10.77
C ARG A 470 21.84 -24.72 11.56
N ALA A 471 20.58 -24.61 11.13
CA ALA A 471 19.55 -23.89 11.87
C ALA A 471 19.33 -24.52 13.26
N ARG A 472 19.29 -25.86 13.36
CA ARG A 472 19.18 -26.56 14.65
C ARG A 472 20.36 -26.25 15.58
N LYS A 473 21.59 -26.29 15.05
CA LYS A 473 22.79 -25.92 15.82
C LYS A 473 22.69 -24.51 16.38
N ALA A 474 22.23 -23.55 15.57
CA ALA A 474 22.03 -22.17 16.03
C ALA A 474 20.96 -22.04 17.12
N LEU A 475 19.88 -22.85 17.09
CA LEU A 475 18.88 -22.88 18.16
C LEU A 475 19.46 -23.42 19.46
N GLU A 476 20.23 -24.50 19.39
CA GLU A 476 20.89 -25.13 20.54
C GLU A 476 21.87 -24.16 21.21
N GLU A 477 22.73 -23.50 20.43
CA GLU A 477 23.70 -22.50 20.92
C GLU A 477 23.04 -21.28 21.56
N ASN A 478 21.79 -20.97 21.20
CA ASN A 478 21.03 -19.83 21.73
C ASN A 478 19.97 -20.24 22.77
N LEU A 479 20.05 -21.46 23.30
CA LEU A 479 19.15 -22.00 24.34
C LEU A 479 17.67 -21.94 23.93
N ALA A 480 17.36 -22.26 22.66
CA ALA A 480 16.01 -22.24 22.10
C ALA A 480 15.64 -23.56 21.39
N SER A 481 16.16 -24.70 21.88
CA SER A 481 15.95 -26.03 21.30
C SER A 481 14.50 -26.52 21.35
N ASP A 482 13.65 -25.88 22.15
CA ASP A 482 12.21 -26.16 22.25
C ASP A 482 11.38 -25.51 21.13
N VAL A 483 11.96 -24.62 20.31
CA VAL A 483 11.29 -24.09 19.11
C VAL A 483 11.22 -25.17 18.03
N ALA A 484 10.02 -25.44 17.52
CA ALA A 484 9.85 -26.42 16.45
C ALA A 484 10.54 -25.95 15.17
N LEU A 485 11.16 -26.88 14.44
CA LEU A 485 11.96 -26.56 13.27
C LEU A 485 11.67 -27.56 12.15
N ILE A 486 11.44 -27.09 10.93
CA ILE A 486 11.25 -27.93 9.74
C ILE A 486 12.02 -27.38 8.54
N GLY A 487 12.48 -28.27 7.65
CA GLY A 487 13.09 -27.92 6.37
C GLY A 487 12.17 -28.28 5.21
N ILE A 488 12.04 -27.40 4.22
CA ILE A 488 11.31 -27.65 2.98
C ILE A 488 12.30 -27.60 1.83
N ALA A 489 12.44 -28.69 1.08
CA ALA A 489 13.23 -28.69 -0.15
C ALA A 489 12.37 -28.99 -1.38
N LYS A 490 12.80 -28.45 -2.52
CA LYS A 490 12.28 -28.87 -3.83
C LYS A 490 12.60 -30.35 -4.00
N GLY A 491 11.59 -31.22 -4.15
CA GLY A 491 11.83 -32.66 -4.28
C GLY A 491 12.48 -33.04 -5.61
N TYR A 492 12.71 -34.35 -5.77
CA TYR A 492 13.42 -34.95 -6.89
C TYR A 492 12.89 -34.41 -8.24
N GLY A 493 13.77 -33.79 -9.03
CA GLY A 493 13.46 -33.26 -10.37
C GLY A 493 13.02 -31.78 -10.47
N ARG A 494 13.11 -30.98 -9.38
CA ARG A 494 12.79 -29.53 -9.40
C ARG A 494 11.37 -29.18 -9.90
N ARG A 495 10.42 -30.12 -9.86
CA ARG A 495 9.03 -29.86 -10.26
C ARG A 495 8.23 -29.26 -9.08
N PRO A 496 7.49 -28.15 -9.28
CA PRO A 496 6.59 -27.61 -8.26
C PRO A 496 5.55 -28.65 -7.82
N GLY A 497 5.25 -28.73 -6.51
CA GLY A 497 4.23 -29.64 -5.97
C GLY A 497 4.72 -31.04 -5.58
N ARG A 498 6.03 -31.30 -5.58
CA ARG A 498 6.65 -32.49 -4.96
C ARG A 498 7.66 -32.05 -3.93
N GLU A 499 7.21 -31.37 -2.88
CA GLU A 499 8.09 -30.88 -1.84
C GLU A 499 8.40 -31.98 -0.82
N SER A 500 9.64 -32.02 -0.36
CA SER A 500 10.09 -32.96 0.67
C SER A 500 10.23 -32.20 1.98
N LEU A 501 9.48 -32.63 3.00
CA LEU A 501 9.56 -32.06 4.34
C LEU A 501 10.62 -32.82 5.15
N TYR A 502 11.55 -32.10 5.73
CA TYR A 502 12.60 -32.64 6.59
C TYR A 502 12.32 -32.25 8.03
N LEU A 503 12.15 -33.26 8.89
CA LEU A 503 12.02 -33.10 10.33
C LEU A 503 13.38 -33.35 11.01
N PRO A 504 13.75 -32.57 12.04
CA PRO A 504 14.96 -32.80 12.81
C PRO A 504 15.01 -34.23 13.37
N GLY A 505 16.14 -34.92 13.20
CA GLY A 505 16.34 -36.29 13.67
C GLY A 505 15.79 -37.39 12.76
N CYS A 506 14.99 -37.07 11.74
CA CYS A 506 14.52 -38.04 10.75
C CYS A 506 15.50 -38.18 9.57
N LYS A 507 15.88 -39.42 9.22
CA LYS A 507 16.79 -39.69 8.09
C LYS A 507 16.12 -39.56 6.72
N SER A 508 14.82 -39.88 6.64
CA SER A 508 14.02 -39.85 5.42
C SER A 508 13.07 -38.66 5.44
N PRO A 509 12.90 -37.94 4.32
CA PRO A 509 11.92 -36.85 4.23
C PRO A 509 10.50 -37.39 4.30
N LEU A 510 9.61 -36.61 4.91
CA LEU A 510 8.17 -36.83 4.84
C LEU A 510 7.65 -36.29 3.50
N LEU A 511 7.00 -37.16 2.74
CA LEU A 511 6.32 -36.79 1.49
C LEU A 511 4.87 -36.45 1.83
N LEU A 512 4.43 -35.25 1.44
CA LEU A 512 3.07 -34.81 1.65
C LEU A 512 2.27 -34.96 0.37
N ASP A 513 0.98 -35.28 0.50
CA ASP A 513 0.05 -35.17 -0.62
C ASP A 513 0.00 -33.69 -1.06
N PRO A 514 0.23 -33.38 -2.36
CA PRO A 514 0.24 -32.02 -2.87
C PRO A 514 -1.07 -31.25 -2.63
N SER A 515 -2.18 -31.97 -2.50
CA SER A 515 -3.52 -31.44 -2.22
C SER A 515 -3.84 -31.29 -0.74
N SER A 516 -3.00 -31.83 0.16
CA SER A 516 -3.26 -31.76 1.60
C SER A 516 -3.23 -30.31 2.11
N PRO A 517 -4.15 -29.91 3.02
CA PRO A 517 -4.20 -28.53 3.54
C PRO A 517 -2.88 -28.07 4.19
N ALA A 518 -2.20 -28.98 4.90
CA ALA A 518 -0.90 -28.70 5.53
C ALA A 518 0.19 -28.37 4.48
N HIS A 519 0.26 -29.14 3.39
CA HIS A 519 1.18 -28.87 2.29
C HIS A 519 0.88 -27.54 1.60
N LEU A 520 -0.40 -27.22 1.37
CA LEU A 520 -0.80 -25.94 0.76
C LEU A 520 -0.38 -24.73 1.60
N LEU A 521 -0.47 -24.81 2.94
CA LEU A 521 0.00 -23.76 3.83
C LEU A 521 1.53 -23.64 3.84
N LEU A 522 2.27 -24.74 3.94
CA LEU A 522 3.73 -24.72 3.88
C LEU A 522 4.24 -24.15 2.55
N ARG A 523 3.61 -24.52 1.44
CA ARG A 523 3.88 -23.96 0.12
C ARG A 523 3.61 -22.47 0.07
N GLN A 524 2.46 -22.00 0.60
CA GLN A 524 2.13 -20.58 0.66
C GLN A 524 3.17 -19.79 1.47
N ILE A 525 3.59 -20.30 2.61
CA ILE A 525 4.61 -19.70 3.47
C ILE A 525 5.94 -19.56 2.72
N ARG A 526 6.37 -20.62 2.03
CA ARG A 526 7.59 -20.63 1.23
C ARG A 526 7.52 -19.67 0.04
N ASP A 527 6.44 -19.73 -0.73
CA ASP A 527 6.25 -18.88 -1.91
C ASP A 527 6.25 -17.39 -1.50
N GLU A 528 5.72 -17.05 -0.32
CA GLU A 528 5.78 -15.71 0.27
C GLU A 528 7.19 -15.31 0.70
N ALA A 529 7.96 -16.22 1.32
CA ALA A 529 9.37 -16.00 1.64
C ALA A 529 10.19 -15.68 0.38
N HIS A 530 9.99 -16.48 -0.67
CA HIS A 530 10.64 -16.32 -1.97
C HIS A 530 10.25 -14.99 -2.65
N ARG A 531 8.96 -14.64 -2.63
CA ARG A 531 8.46 -13.34 -3.15
C ARG A 531 9.11 -12.17 -2.40
N PHE A 532 9.23 -12.27 -1.08
CA PHE A 532 9.84 -11.22 -0.25
C PHE A 532 11.34 -11.08 -0.51
N ALA A 533 12.05 -12.18 -0.79
CA ALA A 533 13.44 -12.19 -1.21
C ALA A 533 13.64 -11.46 -2.55
N ILE A 534 12.91 -11.87 -3.59
CA ILE A 534 13.02 -11.33 -4.96
C ILE A 534 12.72 -9.83 -5.01
N THR A 535 11.67 -9.40 -4.32
CA THR A 535 11.28 -7.97 -4.28
C THR A 535 12.35 -7.09 -3.64
N GLY A 536 13.09 -7.61 -2.66
CA GLY A 536 14.24 -6.93 -2.05
C GLY A 536 15.38 -6.75 -3.03
N HIS A 537 15.75 -7.83 -3.73
CA HIS A 537 16.82 -7.82 -4.73
C HIS A 537 16.54 -6.89 -5.91
N ARG A 538 15.28 -6.81 -6.38
CA ARG A 538 14.92 -5.87 -7.47
C ARG A 538 15.10 -4.41 -7.05
N LYS A 539 14.72 -4.05 -5.81
CA LYS A 539 14.89 -2.67 -5.30
C LYS A 539 16.37 -2.33 -5.10
N LYS A 540 17.17 -3.25 -4.55
CA LYS A 540 18.63 -3.05 -4.40
C LYS A 540 19.34 -2.96 -5.74
N ARG A 541 19.05 -3.86 -6.70
CA ARG A 541 19.61 -3.81 -8.06
C ARG A 541 19.28 -2.52 -8.80
N ASN A 542 18.06 -1.99 -8.64
CA ASN A 542 17.69 -0.71 -9.24
C ASN A 542 18.40 0.47 -8.57
N ALA A 543 18.81 0.37 -7.30
CA ALA A 543 19.56 1.40 -6.59
C ALA A 543 21.09 1.29 -6.80
N SER A 544 21.64 0.07 -6.91
CA SER A 544 23.06 -0.17 -7.18
C SER A 544 23.43 0.15 -8.63
N ARG A 545 22.52 -0.05 -9.59
CA ARG A 545 22.69 0.46 -10.97
C ARG A 545 22.73 1.99 -11.05
N THR A 546 22.25 2.70 -10.01
CA THR A 546 22.33 4.16 -9.91
C THR A 546 23.64 4.64 -9.29
N LYS A 547 24.38 3.77 -8.57
CA LYS A 547 25.77 4.03 -8.17
C LYS A 547 26.68 3.74 -9.36
N SER A 548 27.03 4.79 -10.09
CA SER A 548 27.88 4.72 -11.28
C SER A 548 29.31 4.33 -10.90
N LYS A 549 30.00 3.49 -11.69
CA LYS A 549 31.45 3.22 -11.53
C LYS A 549 32.32 4.50 -11.53
N VAL A 550 31.78 5.61 -12.06
CA VAL A 550 32.44 6.94 -12.02
C VAL A 550 32.44 7.57 -10.62
N GLU A 551 31.67 7.03 -9.66
CA GLU A 551 31.66 7.53 -8.28
C GLU A 551 32.87 7.11 -7.46
N ASP A 552 33.53 6.01 -7.84
CA ASP A 552 34.66 5.43 -7.12
C ASP A 552 36.02 6.01 -7.54
N ILE A 553 36.03 7.00 -8.45
CA ILE A 553 37.27 7.63 -8.95
C ILE A 553 37.73 8.73 -7.99
N PRO A 554 38.88 8.57 -7.29
CA PRO A 554 39.36 9.54 -6.33
C PRO A 554 39.69 10.89 -7.01
N GLY A 555 39.13 11.99 -6.49
CA GLY A 555 39.47 13.34 -6.95
C GLY A 555 38.56 13.94 -8.04
N ILE A 556 37.47 13.27 -8.42
CA ILE A 556 36.46 13.82 -9.35
C ILE A 556 35.19 14.25 -8.60
N GLY A 557 34.98 15.56 -8.51
CA GLY A 557 33.76 16.15 -7.99
C GLY A 557 32.54 15.96 -8.92
N THR A 558 31.35 16.13 -8.36
CA THR A 558 30.05 15.91 -9.04
C THR A 558 29.87 16.74 -10.32
N LYS A 559 30.40 17.98 -10.37
CA LYS A 559 30.32 18.85 -11.56
C LYS A 559 31.11 18.29 -12.76
N LYS A 560 32.37 17.91 -12.56
CA LYS A 560 33.23 17.33 -13.62
C LYS A 560 32.69 15.99 -14.11
N ARG A 561 32.12 15.19 -13.21
CA ARG A 561 31.44 13.93 -13.53
C ARG A 561 30.26 14.12 -14.47
N GLN A 562 29.39 15.10 -14.18
CA GLN A 562 28.26 15.40 -15.05
C GLN A 562 28.71 15.91 -16.41
N ALA A 563 29.77 16.72 -16.47
CA ALA A 563 30.35 17.19 -17.73
C ALA A 563 30.85 16.02 -18.59
N LEU A 564 31.62 15.08 -18.02
CA LEU A 564 32.08 13.87 -18.70
C LEU A 564 30.93 13.00 -19.21
N LEU A 565 29.93 12.72 -18.37
CA LEU A 565 28.80 11.87 -18.76
C LEU A 565 27.91 12.52 -19.83
N ARG A 566 27.75 13.85 -19.81
CA ARG A 566 27.02 14.59 -20.84
C ARG A 566 27.78 14.60 -22.16
N HIS A 567 29.10 14.84 -22.11
CA HIS A 567 29.93 14.91 -23.31
C HIS A 567 30.00 13.56 -24.04
N PHE A 568 30.22 12.46 -23.31
CA PHE A 568 30.34 11.13 -23.90
C PHE A 568 29.01 10.36 -24.00
N GLY A 569 27.89 10.92 -23.53
CA GLY A 569 26.56 10.28 -23.65
C GLY A 569 26.37 8.98 -22.85
N GLY A 570 27.30 8.66 -21.92
CA GLY A 570 27.21 7.49 -21.06
C GLY A 570 28.57 6.86 -20.72
N ILE A 571 28.57 5.94 -19.76
CA ILE A 571 29.80 5.37 -19.19
C ILE A 571 30.59 4.50 -20.17
N LYS A 572 29.90 3.77 -21.07
CA LYS A 572 30.54 2.86 -22.03
C LYS A 572 31.39 3.58 -23.08
N LEU A 573 31.03 4.82 -23.41
CA LEU A 573 31.78 5.65 -24.34
C LEU A 573 32.93 6.36 -23.61
N LEU A 574 32.71 6.75 -22.35
CA LEU A 574 33.76 7.27 -21.48
C LEU A 574 34.89 6.25 -21.22
N GLU A 575 34.56 4.96 -21.03
CA GLU A 575 35.53 3.87 -20.87
C GLU A 575 36.46 3.69 -22.09
N ARG A 576 36.03 4.17 -23.27
CA ARG A 576 36.77 4.05 -24.54
C ARG A 576 37.42 5.37 -24.98
N ALA A 577 37.19 6.45 -24.23
CA ALA A 577 37.70 7.77 -24.56
C ALA A 577 39.23 7.79 -24.43
N THR A 578 39.88 8.45 -25.37
CA THR A 578 41.32 8.70 -25.30
C THR A 578 41.62 9.86 -24.35
N ILE A 579 42.89 10.03 -23.97
CA ILE A 579 43.32 11.17 -23.15
C ILE A 579 43.00 12.48 -23.85
N GLU A 580 43.16 12.52 -25.18
CA GLU A 580 42.86 13.67 -26.04
C GLU A 580 41.37 14.02 -25.97
N ASP A 581 40.47 13.04 -26.04
CA ASP A 581 39.02 13.25 -25.93
C ASP A 581 38.63 13.76 -24.54
N LEU A 582 39.25 13.23 -23.49
CA LEU A 582 38.92 13.58 -22.10
C LEU A 582 39.31 15.01 -21.74
N VAL A 583 40.40 15.53 -22.32
CA VAL A 583 40.88 16.90 -22.09
C VAL A 583 39.99 17.94 -22.78
N GLN A 584 39.18 17.56 -23.77
CA GLN A 584 38.19 18.46 -24.38
C GLN A 584 37.01 18.80 -23.45
N VAL A 585 36.86 18.09 -22.34
CA VAL A 585 35.80 18.35 -21.37
C VAL A 585 36.25 19.43 -20.37
N ASP A 586 35.46 20.50 -20.27
CA ASP A 586 35.74 21.64 -19.40
C ASP A 586 36.07 21.22 -17.96
N GLY A 587 37.28 21.60 -17.52
CA GLY A 587 37.79 21.32 -16.17
C GLY A 587 38.51 19.99 -16.01
N ILE A 588 38.76 19.24 -17.09
CA ILE A 588 39.62 18.06 -17.09
C ILE A 588 41.01 18.45 -17.63
N ASN A 589 42.05 18.24 -16.81
CA ASN A 589 43.43 18.41 -17.25
C ASN A 589 44.05 17.06 -17.64
N VAL A 590 45.20 17.11 -18.32
CA VAL A 590 45.90 15.91 -18.82
C VAL A 590 46.17 14.89 -17.70
N ASN A 591 46.56 15.35 -16.51
CA ASN A 591 46.80 14.49 -15.35
C ASN A 591 45.54 13.76 -14.86
N LEU A 592 44.37 14.42 -14.91
CA LEU A 592 43.10 13.81 -14.53
C LEU A 592 42.57 12.85 -15.62
N ALA A 593 42.78 13.20 -16.89
CA ALA A 593 42.46 12.35 -18.03
C ALA A 593 43.30 11.05 -18.01
N GLN A 594 44.59 11.14 -17.70
CA GLN A 594 45.46 9.97 -17.53
C GLN A 594 44.94 9.04 -16.42
N ARG A 595 44.62 9.59 -15.23
CA ARG A 595 44.05 8.80 -14.12
C ARG A 595 42.73 8.13 -14.47
N LEU A 596 41.89 8.80 -15.26
CA LEU A 596 40.63 8.25 -15.74
C LEU A 596 40.85 7.05 -16.65
N VAL A 597 41.75 7.18 -17.64
CA VAL A 597 42.10 6.10 -18.56
C VAL A 597 42.75 4.93 -17.80
N ASP A 598 43.67 5.21 -16.88
CA ASP A 598 44.33 4.19 -16.08
C ASP A 598 43.33 3.44 -15.19
N HIS A 599 42.38 4.14 -14.58
CA HIS A 599 41.32 3.54 -13.76
C HIS A 599 40.41 2.60 -14.56
N PHE A 600 40.04 2.98 -15.79
CA PHE A 600 39.19 2.14 -16.65
C PHE A 600 39.95 1.01 -17.35
N ARG A 601 41.29 1.05 -17.38
CA ARG A 601 42.14 -0.04 -17.91
C ARG A 601 42.59 -1.05 -16.85
N THR A 602 42.56 -0.69 -15.57
CA THR A 602 43.04 -1.55 -14.46
C THR A 602 41.94 -2.28 -13.69
N GLY A 603 40.66 -1.98 -13.95
CA GLY A 603 39.50 -2.69 -13.36
C GLY A 603 38.45 -3.05 -14.41
#